data_AF-A0A7W0VBL8-F1
#
_entry.id   AF-A0A7W0VBL8-F1
#
_cell.length_a   1.000
_cell.length_b   1.000
_cell.length_c   1.000
_cell.angle_alpha   90.00
_cell.angle_beta   90.00
_cell.angle_gamma   90.00
#
_symmetry.space_group_name_H-M   'P 1'
#
loop_
_entity.id
_entity.type
_entity.pdbx_description
1 polymer ?
#
loop_
_entity_poly.entity_id
_entity_poly.type
_entity_poly.pdbx_seq_one_letter_code
_entity_poly.pdbx_strand_id
1 'polypeptide(L)'
;MEAVVAIIAAGFGAVWWQRLRWARAHRTFTSSLDTDAEVVLHVAQHEARSRSHETLTSFHLLYGLLQDEAMAEAMRSHGGDVEALEDRVLARLDATVGEARVMTEDAQQVLSFALSVAIHGKRKATCIDLWAYLARSEVVPMLEEAKLDPVAMLFTLAHGCREPAISGSGPEVHVALRNDDYTTREFVIEALHTVFGIDEQAAEALTMKIHTEGRAVVARLPAAAARGKILEVREQAKPRAYPLWIASEPT
;
A
#
# COMPACT_ATOMS: atom_id res chain seq x y z
N MET A 1 46.17 -3.00 -36.52
CA MET A 1 44.76 -3.27 -36.89
C MET A 1 44.13 -4.35 -35.99
N GLU A 2 44.91 -5.29 -35.44
CA GLU A 2 44.39 -6.36 -34.56
C GLU A 2 43.97 -5.90 -33.15
N ALA A 3 44.62 -4.87 -32.59
CA ALA A 3 44.28 -4.34 -31.26
C ALA A 3 42.93 -3.59 -31.20
N VAL A 4 42.43 -3.06 -32.33
CA VAL A 4 41.17 -2.31 -32.39
C VAL A 4 39.96 -3.26 -32.43
N VAL A 5 40.12 -4.48 -32.98
CA VAL A 5 39.05 -5.49 -33.06
C VAL A 5 38.76 -6.13 -31.68
N ALA A 6 39.78 -6.27 -30.83
CA ALA A 6 39.63 -6.89 -29.50
C ALA A 6 38.86 -6.02 -28.49
N ILE A 7 38.97 -4.69 -28.57
CA ILE A 7 38.28 -3.76 -27.65
C ILE A 7 36.78 -3.70 -27.97
N ILE A 8 36.40 -3.85 -29.25
CA ILE A 8 35.00 -3.90 -29.68
C ILE A 8 34.30 -5.16 -29.12
N ALA A 9 34.96 -6.32 -29.15
CA ALA A 9 34.38 -7.57 -28.64
C ALA A 9 34.13 -7.55 -27.11
N ALA A 10 35.00 -6.92 -26.32
CA ALA A 10 34.83 -6.80 -24.87
C ALA A 10 33.72 -5.81 -24.48
N GLY A 11 33.58 -4.70 -25.23
CA GLY A 11 32.50 -3.73 -25.03
C GLY A 11 31.12 -4.30 -25.36
N PHE A 12 31.00 -5.04 -26.46
CA PHE A 12 29.76 -5.75 -26.81
C PHE A 12 29.43 -6.85 -25.80
N GLY A 13 30.42 -7.59 -25.28
CA GLY A 13 30.21 -8.59 -24.23
C GLY A 13 29.71 -7.97 -22.92
N ALA A 14 30.26 -6.83 -22.48
CA ALA A 14 29.84 -6.13 -21.27
C ALA A 14 28.44 -5.51 -21.43
N VAL A 15 28.14 -4.87 -22.57
CA VAL A 15 26.82 -4.29 -22.87
C VAL A 15 25.78 -5.39 -23.06
N TRP A 16 26.12 -6.49 -23.75
CA TRP A 16 25.23 -7.65 -23.89
C TRP A 16 24.99 -8.34 -22.55
N TRP A 17 25.99 -8.42 -21.68
CA TRP A 17 25.85 -8.97 -20.33
C TRP A 17 25.07 -8.05 -19.39
N GLN A 18 25.26 -6.74 -19.48
CA GLN A 18 24.40 -5.75 -18.81
C GLN A 18 22.96 -5.82 -19.32
N ARG A 19 22.75 -5.95 -20.63
CA ARG A 19 21.43 -6.14 -21.24
C ARG A 19 20.79 -7.46 -20.83
N LEU A 20 21.54 -8.55 -20.70
CA LEU A 20 21.02 -9.83 -20.21
C LEU A 20 20.68 -9.74 -18.72
N ARG A 21 21.52 -9.10 -17.91
CA ARG A 21 21.24 -8.86 -16.49
C ARG A 21 20.03 -7.96 -16.31
N TRP A 22 19.90 -6.92 -17.13
CA TRP A 22 18.73 -6.04 -17.15
C TRP A 22 17.49 -6.79 -17.61
N ALA A 23 17.54 -7.56 -18.70
CA ALA A 23 16.41 -8.37 -19.17
C ALA A 23 16.00 -9.45 -18.16
N ARG A 24 16.98 -10.06 -17.45
CA ARG A 24 16.72 -11.04 -16.39
C ARG A 24 16.16 -10.36 -15.15
N ALA A 25 16.69 -9.20 -14.73
CA ALA A 25 16.17 -8.39 -13.64
C ALA A 25 14.73 -7.90 -13.92
N HIS A 26 14.47 -7.48 -15.15
CA HIS A 26 13.16 -7.03 -15.62
C HIS A 26 12.15 -8.20 -15.70
N ARG A 27 12.59 -9.39 -16.13
CA ARG A 27 11.78 -10.62 -16.06
C ARG A 27 11.51 -11.08 -14.63
N THR A 28 12.49 -11.01 -13.73
CA THR A 28 12.24 -11.33 -12.31
C THR A 28 11.31 -10.32 -11.66
N PHE A 29 11.45 -9.03 -11.97
CA PHE A 29 10.61 -7.96 -11.44
C PHE A 29 9.14 -8.12 -11.87
N THR A 30 8.89 -8.33 -13.17
CA THR A 30 7.53 -8.59 -13.68
C THR A 30 6.97 -9.87 -13.07
N SER A 31 7.76 -10.95 -12.94
CA SER A 31 7.31 -12.19 -12.31
C SER A 31 6.90 -12.06 -10.82
N SER A 32 7.29 -10.97 -10.15
CA SER A 32 6.95 -10.71 -8.75
C SER A 32 5.61 -9.99 -8.57
N LEU A 33 5.01 -9.47 -9.64
CA LEU A 33 3.66 -8.90 -9.64
C LEU A 33 2.64 -9.98 -10.04
N ASP A 34 1.39 -9.82 -9.62
CA ASP A 34 0.27 -10.58 -10.17
C ASP A 34 -0.16 -10.00 -11.53
N THR A 35 -1.07 -10.69 -12.21
CA THR A 35 -1.45 -10.32 -13.58
C THR A 35 -2.07 -8.93 -13.64
N ASP A 36 -2.90 -8.57 -12.67
CA ASP A 36 -3.60 -7.28 -12.65
C ASP A 36 -2.61 -6.14 -12.34
N ALA A 37 -1.71 -6.31 -11.37
CA ALA A 37 -0.67 -5.34 -11.06
C ALA A 37 0.37 -5.19 -12.20
N GLU A 38 0.66 -6.27 -12.94
CA GLU A 38 1.47 -6.20 -14.17
C GLU A 38 0.78 -5.33 -15.23
N VAL A 39 -0.54 -5.48 -15.43
CA VAL A 39 -1.32 -4.66 -16.37
C VAL A 39 -1.33 -3.19 -15.94
N VAL A 40 -1.62 -2.91 -14.66
CA VAL A 40 -1.58 -1.56 -14.07
C VAL A 40 -0.23 -0.88 -14.34
N LEU A 41 0.88 -1.58 -14.10
CA LEU A 41 2.21 -1.03 -14.35
C LEU A 41 2.46 -0.80 -15.84
N HIS A 42 2.00 -1.69 -16.72
CA HIS A 42 2.12 -1.49 -18.16
C HIS A 42 1.33 -0.27 -18.64
N VAL A 43 0.10 -0.08 -18.15
CA VAL A 43 -0.71 1.11 -18.44
C VAL A 43 0.01 2.38 -17.95
N ALA A 44 0.48 2.39 -16.71
CA ALA A 44 1.22 3.52 -16.14
C ALA A 44 2.48 3.88 -16.96
N GLN A 45 3.23 2.86 -17.40
CA GLN A 45 4.40 3.05 -18.27
C GLN A 45 4.02 3.51 -19.68
N HIS A 46 2.90 3.04 -20.22
CA HIS A 46 2.39 3.48 -21.51
C HIS A 46 2.05 4.97 -21.48
N GLU A 47 1.31 5.42 -20.45
CA GLU A 47 0.97 6.83 -20.28
C GLU A 47 2.20 7.72 -20.17
N ALA A 48 3.18 7.34 -19.35
CA ALA A 48 4.44 8.08 -19.23
C ALA A 48 5.14 8.23 -20.59
N ARG A 49 5.25 7.14 -21.36
CA ARG A 49 5.88 7.16 -22.69
C ARG A 49 5.10 8.00 -23.68
N SER A 50 3.76 7.93 -23.67
CA SER A 50 2.90 8.69 -24.58
C SER A 50 3.07 10.21 -24.40
N ARG A 51 3.36 10.65 -23.18
CA ARG A 51 3.61 12.05 -22.81
C ARG A 51 5.08 12.44 -22.83
N SER A 52 5.96 11.52 -23.23
CA SER A 52 7.42 11.71 -23.19
C SER A 52 7.94 12.07 -21.78
N HIS A 53 7.28 11.58 -20.73
CA HIS A 53 7.79 11.69 -19.36
C HIS A 53 8.98 10.74 -19.19
N GLU A 54 10.10 11.26 -18.69
CA GLU A 54 11.32 10.47 -18.48
C GLU A 54 11.19 9.49 -17.32
N THR A 55 10.34 9.82 -16.34
CA THR A 55 10.19 9.07 -15.08
C THR A 55 8.75 8.66 -14.83
N LEU A 56 8.59 7.52 -14.15
CA LEU A 56 7.32 7.06 -13.62
C LEU A 56 7.08 7.73 -12.27
N THR A 57 5.85 8.13 -12.01
CA THR A 57 5.44 8.81 -10.76
C THR A 57 4.20 8.15 -10.18
N SER A 58 3.88 8.42 -8.93
CA SER A 58 2.67 7.91 -8.27
C SER A 58 1.39 8.28 -9.02
N PHE A 59 1.35 9.42 -9.71
CA PHE A 59 0.21 9.78 -10.59
C PHE A 59 0.04 8.82 -11.76
N HIS A 60 1.12 8.34 -12.37
CA HIS A 60 1.02 7.33 -13.42
C HIS A 60 0.52 6.00 -12.86
N LEU A 61 1.01 5.61 -11.68
CA LEU A 61 0.55 4.38 -11.01
C LEU A 61 -0.92 4.48 -10.58
N LEU A 62 -1.34 5.64 -10.08
CA LEU A 62 -2.73 5.93 -9.76
C LEU A 62 -3.61 5.84 -11.02
N TYR A 63 -3.17 6.43 -12.13
CA TYR A 63 -3.87 6.26 -13.41
C TYR A 63 -4.00 4.79 -13.79
N GLY A 64 -2.91 4.02 -13.72
CA GLY A 64 -2.95 2.58 -13.99
C GLY A 64 -3.98 1.85 -13.12
N LEU A 65 -4.06 2.17 -11.82
CA LEU A 65 -5.05 1.60 -10.90
C LEU A 65 -6.49 2.05 -11.20
N LEU A 66 -6.70 3.26 -11.73
CA LEU A 66 -8.02 3.71 -12.18
C LEU A 66 -8.53 2.91 -13.39
N GLN A 67 -7.61 2.38 -14.20
CA GLN A 67 -7.94 1.51 -15.34
C GLN A 67 -8.21 0.05 -14.91
N ASP A 68 -7.89 -0.33 -13.68
CA ASP A 68 -8.23 -1.65 -13.13
C ASP A 68 -9.68 -1.66 -12.62
N GLU A 69 -10.50 -2.57 -13.13
CA GLU A 69 -11.94 -2.61 -12.85
C GLU A 69 -12.23 -2.84 -11.36
N ALA A 70 -11.49 -3.73 -10.71
CA ALA A 70 -11.69 -4.07 -9.30
C ALA A 70 -11.32 -2.90 -8.39
N MET A 71 -10.20 -2.23 -8.67
CA MET A 71 -9.77 -1.04 -7.94
C MET A 71 -10.72 0.14 -8.17
N ALA A 72 -11.12 0.40 -9.42
CA ALA A 72 -12.09 1.46 -9.73
C ALA A 72 -13.43 1.22 -9.02
N GLU A 73 -13.93 -0.03 -9.00
CA GLU A 73 -15.15 -0.37 -8.28
C GLU A 73 -14.98 -0.23 -6.76
N ALA A 74 -13.83 -0.62 -6.21
CA ALA A 74 -13.51 -0.39 -4.82
C ALA A 74 -13.53 1.12 -4.48
N MET A 75 -13.00 1.99 -5.33
CA MET A 75 -13.07 3.45 -5.14
C MET A 75 -14.52 3.97 -5.16
N ARG A 76 -15.34 3.53 -6.14
CA ARG A 76 -16.77 3.93 -6.22
C ARG A 76 -17.55 3.49 -5.00
N SER A 77 -17.33 2.26 -4.52
CA SER A 77 -18.00 1.73 -3.33
C SER A 77 -17.65 2.48 -2.02
N HIS A 78 -16.54 3.23 -2.03
CA HIS A 78 -16.10 4.12 -0.95
C HIS A 78 -16.50 5.59 -1.19
N GLY A 79 -17.35 5.86 -2.18
CA GLY A 79 -17.88 7.20 -2.47
C GLY A 79 -16.97 8.08 -3.32
N GLY A 80 -15.88 7.52 -3.85
CA GLY A 80 -14.97 8.23 -4.73
C GLY A 80 -15.62 8.54 -6.09
N ASP A 81 -15.47 9.77 -6.54
CA ASP A 81 -15.81 10.17 -7.92
C ASP A 81 -14.63 9.79 -8.84
N VAL A 82 -14.70 8.56 -9.38
CA VAL A 82 -13.61 7.96 -10.18
C VAL A 82 -13.38 8.71 -11.49
N GLU A 83 -14.45 9.16 -12.16
CA GLU A 83 -14.34 9.91 -13.42
C GLU A 83 -13.67 11.27 -13.16
N ALA A 84 -14.13 12.01 -12.15
CA ALA A 84 -13.49 13.28 -11.81
C ALA A 84 -12.06 13.11 -11.30
N LEU A 85 -11.74 11.98 -10.65
CA LEU A 85 -10.38 11.65 -10.22
C LEU A 85 -9.48 11.37 -11.42
N GLU A 86 -9.95 10.59 -12.39
CA GLU A 86 -9.23 10.32 -13.63
C GLU A 86 -8.92 11.61 -14.40
N ASP A 87 -9.91 12.49 -14.57
CA ASP A 87 -9.72 13.81 -15.19
C ASP A 87 -8.64 14.63 -14.47
N ARG A 88 -8.65 14.65 -13.13
CA ARG A 88 -7.63 15.36 -12.34
C ARG A 88 -6.25 14.75 -12.50
N VAL A 89 -6.14 13.43 -12.52
CA VAL A 89 -4.86 12.74 -12.73
C VAL A 89 -4.31 13.07 -14.12
N LEU A 90 -5.13 12.98 -15.16
CA LEU A 90 -4.74 13.31 -16.53
C LEU A 90 -4.31 14.77 -16.65
N ALA A 91 -5.10 15.71 -16.11
CA ALA A 91 -4.72 17.13 -16.10
C ALA A 91 -3.39 17.37 -15.37
N ARG A 92 -3.13 16.67 -14.26
CA ARG A 92 -1.88 16.75 -13.50
C ARG A 92 -0.68 16.19 -14.26
N LEU A 93 -0.89 15.13 -15.05
CA LEU A 93 0.10 14.52 -15.93
C LEU A 93 0.34 15.38 -17.19
N ASP A 94 -0.66 16.10 -17.69
CA ASP A 94 -0.47 16.98 -18.85
C ASP A 94 0.28 18.27 -18.46
N ALA A 95 0.03 18.78 -17.24
CA ALA A 95 0.70 19.97 -16.69
C ALA A 95 2.23 19.80 -16.52
N THR A 96 2.74 18.56 -16.54
CA THR A 96 4.18 18.27 -16.40
C THR A 96 4.96 18.37 -17.72
N VAL A 97 4.27 18.58 -18.83
CA VAL A 97 4.90 18.90 -20.12
C VAL A 97 5.27 20.39 -20.16
N GLY A 98 6.38 20.76 -19.50
CA GLY A 98 7.00 22.09 -19.66
C GLY A 98 7.45 22.79 -18.37
N GLU A 99 6.97 22.37 -17.20
CA GLU A 99 7.47 22.88 -15.92
C GLU A 99 8.41 21.87 -15.25
N ALA A 100 9.70 22.22 -15.22
CA ALA A 100 10.71 21.57 -14.38
C ALA A 100 10.39 21.83 -12.90
N ARG A 101 9.35 21.20 -12.38
CA ARG A 101 8.95 21.30 -10.99
C ARG A 101 8.86 19.89 -10.42
N VAL A 102 10.02 19.46 -9.93
CA VAL A 102 10.26 18.36 -8.98
C VAL A 102 9.03 17.47 -8.81
N MET A 103 8.72 16.65 -9.82
CA MET A 103 7.94 15.46 -9.53
C MET A 103 8.88 14.60 -8.71
N THR A 104 8.49 14.32 -7.48
CA THR A 104 9.20 13.32 -6.70
C THR A 104 9.12 12.01 -7.48
N GLU A 105 10.28 11.39 -7.72
CA GLU A 105 10.39 10.03 -8.25
C GLU A 105 9.88 9.05 -7.18
N ASP A 106 8.58 9.07 -6.89
CA ASP A 106 7.97 8.33 -5.78
C ASP A 106 7.36 6.99 -6.23
N ALA A 107 7.18 6.77 -7.54
CA ALA A 107 6.74 5.47 -8.08
C ALA A 107 7.69 4.33 -7.68
N GLN A 108 9.00 4.60 -7.63
CA GLN A 108 9.96 3.59 -7.17
C GLN A 108 9.73 3.22 -5.70
N GLN A 109 9.30 4.17 -4.86
CA GLN A 109 8.98 3.91 -3.46
C GLN A 109 7.70 3.07 -3.34
N VAL A 110 6.66 3.40 -4.13
CA VAL A 110 5.44 2.60 -4.24
C VAL A 110 5.76 1.17 -4.63
N LEU A 111 6.52 0.97 -5.70
CA LEU A 111 6.88 -0.37 -6.21
C LEU A 111 7.74 -1.14 -5.22
N SER A 112 8.73 -0.47 -4.59
CA SER A 112 9.62 -1.11 -3.60
C SER A 112 8.84 -1.57 -2.38
N PHE A 113 7.91 -0.74 -1.90
CA PHE A 113 7.02 -1.10 -0.80
C PHE A 113 6.15 -2.31 -1.16
N ALA A 114 5.46 -2.24 -2.30
CA ALA A 114 4.54 -3.30 -2.73
C ALA A 114 5.25 -4.66 -2.84
N LEU A 115 6.45 -4.66 -3.45
CA LEU A 115 7.27 -5.87 -3.55
C LEU A 115 7.76 -6.34 -2.18
N SER A 116 8.16 -5.43 -1.29
CA SER A 116 8.62 -5.82 0.05
C SER A 116 7.51 -6.50 0.86
N VAL A 117 6.29 -5.96 0.80
CA VAL A 117 5.11 -6.55 1.45
C VAL A 117 4.85 -7.95 0.88
N ALA A 118 4.79 -8.06 -0.44
CA ALA A 118 4.51 -9.33 -1.12
C ALA A 118 5.58 -10.41 -0.84
N ILE A 119 6.86 -10.02 -0.83
CA ILE A 119 7.98 -10.91 -0.48
C ILE A 119 7.82 -11.43 0.95
N HIS A 120 7.46 -10.57 1.91
CA HIS A 120 7.21 -10.99 3.29
C HIS A 120 6.03 -11.97 3.37
N GLY A 121 4.95 -11.67 2.65
CA GLY A 121 3.77 -12.53 2.54
C GLY A 121 3.98 -13.80 1.68
N LYS A 122 5.17 -14.00 1.10
CA LYS A 122 5.50 -15.11 0.19
C LYS A 122 4.50 -15.25 -0.96
N ARG A 123 4.02 -14.12 -1.47
CA ARG A 123 3.04 -14.01 -2.55
C ARG A 123 3.54 -13.03 -3.61
N LYS A 124 2.80 -12.93 -4.71
CA LYS A 124 3.00 -11.86 -5.70
C LYS A 124 2.42 -10.55 -5.17
N ALA A 125 3.00 -9.44 -5.60
CA ALA A 125 2.49 -8.11 -5.32
C ALA A 125 1.25 -7.83 -6.19
N THR A 126 0.25 -7.25 -5.57
CA THR A 126 -1.10 -7.02 -6.11
C THR A 126 -1.37 -5.52 -6.25
N CYS A 127 -2.49 -5.17 -6.89
CA CYS A 127 -2.98 -3.79 -6.94
C CYS A 127 -3.19 -3.18 -5.53
N ILE A 128 -3.55 -4.00 -4.54
CA ILE A 128 -3.73 -3.55 -3.14
C ILE A 128 -2.39 -3.11 -2.55
N ASP A 129 -1.29 -3.81 -2.87
CA ASP A 129 0.04 -3.46 -2.35
C ASP A 129 0.56 -2.15 -2.96
N LEU A 130 0.20 -1.87 -4.22
CA LEU A 130 0.45 -0.57 -4.85
C LEU A 130 -0.37 0.54 -4.17
N TRP A 131 -1.67 0.29 -3.95
CA TRP A 131 -2.56 1.22 -3.25
C TRP A 131 -2.09 1.56 -1.84
N ALA A 132 -1.57 0.57 -1.10
CA ALA A 132 -1.16 0.73 0.30
C ALA A 132 -0.05 1.77 0.51
N TYR A 133 0.82 1.97 -0.48
CA TYR A 133 1.79 3.07 -0.45
C TYR A 133 1.27 4.35 -1.11
N LEU A 134 0.41 4.26 -2.13
CA LEU A 134 -0.22 5.46 -2.69
C LEU A 134 -1.09 6.20 -1.65
N ALA A 135 -1.71 5.46 -0.73
CA ALA A 135 -2.45 6.00 0.42
C ALA A 135 -1.61 6.87 1.38
N ARG A 136 -0.28 6.93 1.20
CA ARG A 136 0.67 7.74 1.98
C ARG A 136 1.61 8.56 1.09
N SER A 137 1.32 8.67 -0.21
CA SER A 137 2.16 9.41 -1.17
C SER A 137 1.56 10.78 -1.53
N GLU A 138 2.20 11.48 -2.47
CA GLU A 138 1.76 12.82 -2.90
C GLU A 138 0.39 12.87 -3.58
N VAL A 139 -0.21 11.72 -3.90
CA VAL A 139 -1.54 11.67 -4.54
C VAL A 139 -2.69 11.89 -3.56
N VAL A 140 -2.46 11.76 -2.24
CA VAL A 140 -3.52 11.80 -1.22
C VAL A 140 -4.42 13.04 -1.30
N PRO A 141 -3.91 14.28 -1.43
CA PRO A 141 -4.78 15.46 -1.55
C PRO A 141 -5.77 15.35 -2.73
N MET A 142 -5.34 14.77 -3.85
CA MET A 142 -6.20 14.57 -5.02
C MET A 142 -7.28 13.50 -4.78
N LEU A 143 -6.97 12.47 -3.99
CA LEU A 143 -7.95 11.45 -3.55
C LEU A 143 -8.99 12.07 -2.62
N GLU A 144 -8.55 12.92 -1.68
CA GLU A 144 -9.45 13.62 -0.76
C GLU A 144 -10.38 14.61 -1.50
N GLU A 145 -9.87 15.32 -2.50
CA GLU A 145 -10.68 16.15 -3.40
C GLU A 145 -11.71 15.30 -4.19
N ALA A 146 -11.37 14.04 -4.47
CA ALA A 146 -12.29 13.06 -5.06
C ALA A 146 -13.29 12.46 -4.06
N LYS A 147 -13.28 12.92 -2.81
CA LYS A 147 -14.06 12.37 -1.68
C LYS A 147 -13.73 10.92 -1.36
N LEU A 148 -12.53 10.48 -1.71
CA LEU A 148 -12.06 9.13 -1.42
C LEU A 148 -11.13 9.15 -0.20
N ASP A 149 -11.50 8.41 0.83
CA ASP A 149 -10.61 8.14 1.98
C ASP A 149 -9.73 6.93 1.63
N PRO A 150 -8.42 7.12 1.36
CA PRO A 150 -7.57 6.05 0.91
C PRO A 150 -7.28 5.01 1.99
N VAL A 151 -7.30 5.40 3.26
CA VAL A 151 -7.05 4.52 4.41
C VAL A 151 -8.28 3.66 4.67
N ALA A 152 -9.48 4.24 4.62
CA ALA A 152 -10.73 3.48 4.74
C ALA A 152 -10.90 2.47 3.59
N MET A 153 -10.53 2.86 2.36
CA MET A 153 -10.50 1.94 1.23
C MET A 153 -9.47 0.83 1.44
N LEU A 154 -8.24 1.16 1.84
CA LEU A 154 -7.21 0.17 2.16
C LEU A 154 -7.65 -0.80 3.25
N PHE A 155 -8.36 -0.30 4.28
CA PHE A 155 -8.94 -1.13 5.32
C PHE A 155 -9.89 -2.18 4.74
N THR A 156 -10.82 -1.78 3.90
CA THR A 156 -11.77 -2.71 3.28
C THR A 156 -11.07 -3.71 2.36
N LEU A 157 -10.06 -3.28 1.60
CA LEU A 157 -9.27 -4.16 0.73
C LEU A 157 -8.47 -5.20 1.55
N ALA A 158 -7.86 -4.78 2.67
CA ALA A 158 -7.06 -5.65 3.52
C ALA A 158 -7.90 -6.67 4.31
N HIS A 159 -9.09 -6.26 4.78
CA HIS A 159 -9.90 -7.06 5.72
C HIS A 159 -11.17 -7.66 5.10
N GLY A 160 -11.51 -7.31 3.87
CA GLY A 160 -12.74 -7.71 3.20
C GLY A 160 -14.02 -7.18 3.87
N CYS A 161 -13.91 -6.18 4.76
CA CYS A 161 -15.03 -5.58 5.47
C CYS A 161 -14.76 -4.12 5.81
N ARG A 162 -15.82 -3.33 5.95
CA ARG A 162 -15.70 -1.95 6.45
C ARG A 162 -15.27 -1.94 7.91
N GLU A 163 -14.59 -0.85 8.32
CA GLU A 163 -14.18 -0.68 9.70
C GLU A 163 -15.38 -0.80 10.65
N PRO A 164 -15.38 -1.75 11.60
CA PRO A 164 -16.52 -1.97 12.47
C PRO A 164 -16.86 -0.72 13.29
N ALA A 165 -18.14 -0.40 13.40
CA ALA A 165 -18.60 0.60 14.35
C ALA A 165 -18.22 0.17 15.77
N ILE A 166 -17.80 1.12 16.60
CA ILE A 166 -17.40 0.83 17.98
C ILE A 166 -18.66 0.54 18.80
N SER A 167 -18.95 -0.74 19.01
CA SER A 167 -20.09 -1.19 19.81
C SER A 167 -19.83 -1.02 21.31
N GLY A 168 -20.85 -0.59 22.04
CA GLY A 168 -20.79 -0.27 23.47
C GLY A 168 -21.86 -0.97 24.33
N SER A 169 -22.56 -1.98 23.81
CA SER A 169 -23.62 -2.66 24.57
C SER A 169 -23.09 -3.92 25.27
N GLY A 170 -23.13 -3.93 26.61
CA GLY A 170 -22.81 -5.10 27.43
C GLY A 170 -21.99 -4.75 28.68
N PRO A 171 -22.00 -5.62 29.72
CA PRO A 171 -21.20 -5.40 30.91
C PRO A 171 -19.70 -5.56 30.64
N GLU A 172 -19.31 -6.53 29.81
CA GLU A 172 -17.94 -6.80 29.38
C GLU A 172 -17.90 -7.24 27.92
N VAL A 173 -16.83 -6.88 27.22
CA VAL A 173 -16.56 -7.24 25.82
C VAL A 173 -15.12 -7.67 25.65
N HIS A 174 -14.87 -8.46 24.60
CA HIS A 174 -13.52 -8.76 24.15
C HIS A 174 -13.05 -7.69 23.18
N VAL A 175 -11.84 -7.15 23.35
CA VAL A 175 -11.19 -6.33 22.33
C VAL A 175 -10.26 -7.23 21.54
N ALA A 176 -10.39 -7.25 20.22
CA ALA A 176 -9.60 -8.09 19.34
C ALA A 176 -8.84 -7.27 18.29
N LEU A 177 -7.65 -7.76 17.93
CA LEU A 177 -6.86 -7.33 16.78
C LEU A 177 -6.84 -8.42 15.72
N ARG A 178 -6.82 -8.03 14.45
CA ARG A 178 -6.55 -8.93 13.32
C ARG A 178 -5.27 -8.50 12.62
N ASN A 179 -4.50 -9.49 12.15
CA ASN A 179 -3.30 -9.23 11.38
C ASN A 179 -3.66 -8.64 10.02
N ASP A 180 -2.81 -7.73 9.55
CA ASP A 180 -2.77 -7.26 8.17
C ASP A 180 -1.31 -7.10 7.73
N ASP A 181 -1.10 -6.95 6.43
CA ASP A 181 0.23 -6.88 5.82
C ASP A 181 0.85 -5.47 5.83
N TYR A 182 0.10 -4.45 6.28
CA TYR A 182 0.41 -3.03 6.07
C TYR A 182 0.70 -2.27 7.36
N THR A 183 0.20 -2.75 8.50
CA THR A 183 0.48 -2.22 9.84
C THR A 183 1.79 -2.83 10.38
N THR A 184 2.67 -1.99 10.90
CA THR A 184 3.96 -2.46 11.44
C THR A 184 3.80 -3.14 12.80
N ARG A 185 4.63 -4.15 13.08
CA ARG A 185 4.62 -4.84 14.39
C ARG A 185 4.98 -3.89 15.52
N GLU A 186 5.90 -2.97 15.28
CA GLU A 186 6.35 -1.95 16.22
C GLU A 186 5.18 -1.08 16.67
N PHE A 187 4.29 -0.70 15.75
CA PHE A 187 3.08 0.06 16.08
C PHE A 187 2.11 -0.77 16.91
N VAL A 188 1.91 -2.06 16.58
CA VAL A 188 1.04 -2.95 17.36
C VAL A 188 1.58 -3.13 18.78
N ILE A 189 2.89 -3.33 18.93
CA ILE A 189 3.56 -3.43 20.24
C ILE A 189 3.38 -2.13 21.02
N GLU A 190 3.65 -0.97 20.40
CA GLU A 190 3.45 0.35 21.01
C GLU A 190 2.01 0.55 21.48
N ALA A 191 1.01 0.20 20.66
CA ALA A 191 -0.40 0.32 21.00
C ALA A 191 -0.80 -0.61 22.17
N LEU A 192 -0.33 -1.86 22.16
CA LEU A 192 -0.56 -2.81 23.26
C LEU A 192 0.07 -2.32 24.57
N HIS A 193 1.28 -1.77 24.50
CA HIS A 193 1.98 -1.27 25.68
C HIS A 193 1.35 0.03 26.21
N THR A 194 1.22 1.04 25.37
CA THR A 194 0.80 2.39 25.78
C THR A 194 -0.70 2.48 26.06
N VAL A 195 -1.55 1.87 25.22
CA VAL A 195 -3.01 1.98 25.34
C VAL A 195 -3.56 0.88 26.24
N PHE A 196 -3.07 -0.35 26.16
CA PHE A 196 -3.59 -1.47 26.97
C PHE A 196 -2.82 -1.72 28.26
N GLY A 197 -1.64 -1.10 28.45
CA GLY A 197 -0.82 -1.31 29.65
C GLY A 197 -0.22 -2.71 29.72
N ILE A 198 -0.08 -3.38 28.57
CA ILE A 198 0.52 -4.71 28.47
C ILE A 198 2.04 -4.55 28.53
N ASP A 199 2.71 -5.30 29.38
CA ASP A 199 4.18 -5.32 29.45
C ASP A 199 4.81 -5.54 28.06
N GLU A 200 5.95 -4.90 27.79
CA GLU A 200 6.59 -4.88 26.46
C GLU A 200 6.84 -6.31 25.93
N GLN A 201 7.36 -7.23 26.76
CA GLN A 201 7.61 -8.61 26.34
C GLN A 201 6.30 -9.35 26.04
N ALA A 202 5.26 -9.09 26.83
CA ALA A 202 3.94 -9.67 26.59
C ALA A 202 3.28 -9.09 25.32
N ALA A 203 3.51 -7.81 25.03
CA ALA A 203 3.03 -7.14 23.81
C ALA A 203 3.72 -7.70 22.57
N GLU A 204 5.04 -7.94 22.61
CA GLU A 204 5.78 -8.63 21.55
C GLU A 204 5.23 -10.05 21.30
N ALA A 205 5.07 -10.84 22.36
CA ALA A 205 4.55 -12.20 22.26
C ALA A 205 3.12 -12.22 21.69
N LEU A 206 2.26 -11.30 22.12
CA LEU A 206 0.89 -11.17 21.63
C LEU A 206 0.84 -10.68 20.19
N THR A 207 1.71 -9.74 19.79
CA THR A 207 1.86 -9.28 18.41
C THR A 207 2.27 -10.43 17.49
N MET A 208 3.23 -11.26 17.93
CA MET A 208 3.62 -12.45 17.18
C MET A 208 2.48 -13.46 17.07
N LYS A 209 1.70 -13.65 18.14
CA LYS A 209 0.51 -14.49 18.11
C LYS A 209 -0.51 -14.01 17.08
N ILE A 210 -0.82 -12.71 17.08
CA ILE A 210 -1.73 -12.08 16.09
C ILE A 210 -1.21 -12.34 14.67
N HIS A 211 0.09 -12.13 14.44
CA HIS A 211 0.71 -12.35 13.14
C HIS A 211 0.59 -13.80 12.65
N THR A 212 0.83 -14.78 13.54
CA THR A 212 0.81 -16.20 13.15
C THR A 212 -0.59 -16.80 13.09
N GLU A 213 -1.50 -16.38 13.97
CA GLU A 213 -2.87 -16.93 14.08
C GLU A 213 -3.90 -16.06 13.33
N GLY A 214 -3.49 -14.92 12.80
CA GLY A 214 -4.33 -13.95 12.08
C GLY A 214 -5.19 -13.05 12.99
N ARG A 215 -5.33 -13.39 14.28
CA ARG A 215 -6.18 -12.66 15.24
C ARG A 215 -5.81 -13.01 16.68
N ALA A 216 -6.02 -12.07 17.60
CA ALA A 216 -6.09 -12.38 19.04
C ALA A 216 -7.02 -11.43 19.79
N VAL A 217 -7.61 -11.92 20.88
CA VAL A 217 -8.21 -11.06 21.92
C VAL A 217 -7.08 -10.47 22.76
N VAL A 218 -7.01 -9.15 22.82
CA VAL A 218 -5.94 -8.41 23.49
C VAL A 218 -6.34 -7.92 24.87
N ALA A 219 -7.64 -7.76 25.12
CA ALA A 219 -8.16 -7.37 26.42
C ALA A 219 -9.61 -7.82 26.61
N ARG A 220 -10.01 -8.00 27.87
CA ARG A 220 -11.41 -8.14 28.29
C ARG A 220 -11.73 -6.96 29.19
N LEU A 221 -12.69 -6.14 28.81
CA LEU A 221 -12.91 -4.83 29.42
C LEU A 221 -14.41 -4.51 29.49
N PRO A 222 -14.83 -3.65 30.43
CA PRO A 222 -16.13 -3.00 30.35
C PRO A 222 -16.30 -2.27 29.01
N ALA A 223 -17.49 -2.31 28.43
CA ALA A 223 -17.74 -1.81 27.07
C ALA A 223 -17.32 -0.33 26.88
N ALA A 224 -17.53 0.51 27.90
CA ALA A 224 -17.09 1.92 27.87
C ALA A 224 -15.57 2.07 27.80
N ALA A 225 -14.82 1.26 28.55
CA ALA A 225 -13.36 1.27 28.53
C ALA A 225 -12.80 0.70 27.22
N ALA A 226 -13.40 -0.39 26.72
CA ALA A 226 -13.07 -0.94 25.40
C ALA A 226 -13.24 0.10 24.30
N ARG A 227 -14.37 0.83 24.29
CA ARG A 227 -14.63 1.91 23.33
C ARG A 227 -13.55 2.99 23.33
N GLY A 228 -13.15 3.45 24.52
CA GLY A 228 -12.10 4.47 24.65
C GLY A 228 -10.77 4.01 24.05
N LYS A 229 -10.32 2.80 24.41
CA LYS A 229 -9.05 2.24 23.93
C LYS A 229 -9.05 1.93 22.44
N ILE A 230 -10.15 1.38 21.91
CA ILE A 230 -10.31 1.13 20.47
C ILE A 230 -10.19 2.45 19.69
N LEU A 231 -10.90 3.50 20.13
CA LEU A 231 -10.85 4.81 19.49
C LEU A 231 -9.43 5.39 19.54
N GLU A 232 -8.76 5.31 20.68
CA GLU A 232 -7.40 5.80 20.85
C GLU A 232 -6.41 5.13 19.89
N VAL A 233 -6.43 3.79 19.76
CA VAL A 233 -5.57 3.07 18.81
C VAL A 233 -5.87 3.47 17.36
N ARG A 234 -7.16 3.58 16.98
CA ARG A 234 -7.55 3.99 15.62
C ARG A 234 -7.08 5.40 15.28
N GLU A 235 -7.21 6.35 16.21
CA GLU A 235 -6.71 7.72 16.02
C GLU A 235 -5.18 7.77 15.89
N GLN A 236 -4.45 6.88 16.54
CA GLN A 236 -3.00 6.74 16.36
C GLN A 236 -2.64 6.07 15.01
N ALA A 237 -3.44 5.12 14.51
CA ALA A 237 -3.20 4.41 13.26
C ALA A 237 -3.45 5.28 12.02
N LYS A 238 -4.48 6.13 12.07
CA LYS A 238 -4.95 6.97 10.96
C LYS A 238 -3.85 7.83 10.30
N PRO A 239 -3.07 8.66 11.03
CA PRO A 239 -2.04 9.50 10.41
C PRO A 239 -0.88 8.71 9.79
N ARG A 240 -0.76 7.41 10.09
CA ARG A 240 0.26 6.51 9.54
C ARG A 240 -0.26 5.69 8.35
N ALA A 241 -1.51 5.90 7.95
CA ALA A 241 -2.22 5.12 6.94
C ALA A 241 -2.21 3.61 7.22
N TYR A 242 -2.30 3.22 8.50
CA TYR A 242 -2.37 1.82 8.90
C TYR A 242 -3.82 1.34 8.91
N PRO A 243 -4.17 0.30 8.14
CA PRO A 243 -5.52 -0.28 8.12
C PRO A 243 -5.73 -1.23 9.31
N LEU A 244 -5.22 -0.91 10.50
CA LEU A 244 -5.23 -1.83 11.63
C LEU A 244 -6.67 -2.16 12.04
N TRP A 245 -7.04 -3.43 11.93
CA TRP A 245 -8.34 -3.89 12.42
C TRP A 245 -8.29 -4.05 13.93
N ILE A 246 -9.06 -3.23 14.62
CA ILE A 246 -9.33 -3.33 16.05
C ILE A 246 -10.81 -3.12 16.33
N ALA A 247 -11.44 -4.03 17.06
CA ALA A 247 -12.86 -3.91 17.42
C ALA A 247 -13.23 -4.64 18.71
N SER A 248 -14.41 -4.32 19.24
CA SER A 248 -15.06 -5.08 20.30
C SER A 248 -15.89 -6.22 19.72
N GLU A 249 -15.83 -7.38 20.38
CA GLU A 249 -16.58 -8.59 20.05
C GLU A 249 -17.37 -9.05 21.29
N PRO A 250 -18.58 -9.62 21.10
CA PRO A 250 -19.33 -10.23 22.20
C PRO A 250 -18.54 -11.36 22.88
N THR A 251 -18.85 -11.59 24.16
CA THR A 251 -18.23 -12.62 25.00
C THR A 251 -18.65 -14.03 24.60
#